data_AF-A0A4U3CG62-F1
#
_entry.id   AF-A0A4U3CG62-F1
#
_cell.length_a   1.000
_cell.length_b   1.000
_cell.length_c   1.000
_cell.angle_alpha   90.00
_cell.angle_beta   90.00
_cell.angle_gamma   90.00
#
_symmetry.space_group_name_H-M   'P 1'
#
loop_
_entity.id
_entity.type
_entity.pdbx_description
1 polymer ?
#
loop_
_entity_poly.entity_id
_entity_poly.type
_entity_poly.pdbx_seq_one_letter_code
_entity_poly.pdbx_strand_id
1 'polypeptide(L)' 'MFNYVRMGPLADRTIAALQRHLAREPEAALRRGMPFPAGWDPYFGYLTLAEVYRYPTRHFEHHRRQLSLRSGR' A
#
# COMPACT_ATOMS: atom_id res chain seq x y z
N MET A 1 -11.14 17.07 -10.35
CA MET A 1 -10.39 17.34 -9.10
C MET A 1 -10.83 16.33 -8.05
N PHE A 2 -9.91 15.59 -7.45
CA PHE A 2 -10.22 14.58 -6.42
C PHE A 2 -10.71 15.28 -5.14
N ASN A 3 -11.96 15.04 -4.74
CA ASN A 3 -12.52 15.52 -3.48
C ASN A 3 -12.76 14.33 -2.54
N TYR A 4 -12.95 14.61 -1.24
CA TYR A 4 -13.08 13.57 -0.20
C TYR A 4 -14.22 12.57 -0.50
N VAL A 5 -15.32 13.06 -1.07
CA VAL A 5 -16.49 12.26 -1.48
C VAL A 5 -16.12 11.18 -2.51
N ARG A 6 -15.17 11.48 -3.40
CA ARG A 6 -14.71 10.52 -4.42
C ARG A 6 -13.56 9.64 -3.94
N MET A 7 -12.76 10.09 -2.98
CA MET A 7 -11.58 9.35 -2.51
C MET A 7 -11.93 8.13 -1.65
N GLY A 8 -12.95 8.23 -0.79
CA GLY A 8 -13.40 7.10 0.04
C GLY A 8 -13.80 5.87 -0.80
N PRO A 9 -14.79 5.99 -1.70
CA PRO A 9 -15.21 4.88 -2.54
C PRO A 9 -14.12 4.34 -3.48
N LEU A 10 -13.15 5.17 -3.89
CA LEU A 10 -12.01 4.72 -4.68
C LEU A 10 -11.05 3.86 -3.85
N ALA A 11 -10.79 4.27 -2.60
CA ALA A 11 -9.99 3.50 -1.67
C ALA A 11 -10.65 2.14 -1.39
N ASP A 12 -11.96 2.12 -1.09
CA ASP A 12 -12.71 0.88 -0.84
C ASP A 12 -12.65 -0.09 -2.01
N ARG A 13 -12.84 0.42 -3.24
CA ARG A 13 -12.73 -0.41 -4.46
C ARG A 13 -11.33 -0.98 -4.65
N THR A 14 -10.30 -0.19 -4.36
CA THR A 14 -8.89 -0.60 -4.48
C THR A 14 -8.56 -1.66 -3.44
N ILE A 15 -8.96 -1.47 -2.18
CA ILE A 15 -8.79 -2.45 -1.10
C ILE A 15 -9.49 -3.75 -1.45
N ALA A 16 -10.75 -3.69 -1.90
CA ALA A 16 -11.50 -4.88 -2.28
C ALA A 16 -10.84 -5.63 -3.45
N ALA A 17 -10.27 -4.91 -4.43
CA ALA A 17 -9.51 -5.54 -5.49
C ALA A 17 -8.27 -6.26 -4.94
N LEU A 18 -7.44 -5.58 -4.16
CA LEU A 18 -6.23 -6.16 -3.56
C LEU A 18 -6.54 -7.39 -2.71
N GLN A 19 -7.61 -7.36 -1.90
CA GLN A 19 -8.07 -8.51 -1.11
C GLN A 19 -8.49 -9.69 -1.99
N ARG A 20 -9.23 -9.44 -3.08
CA ARG A 20 -9.62 -10.50 -4.03
C ARG A 20 -8.41 -11.11 -4.75
N HIS A 21 -7.42 -10.29 -5.10
CA HIS A 21 -6.18 -10.78 -5.69
C HIS A 21 -5.40 -11.63 -4.69
N LEU A 22 -5.13 -11.11 -3.49
CA LEU A 22 -4.42 -11.82 -2.42
C LEU A 22 -5.07 -13.18 -2.09
N ALA A 23 -6.40 -13.24 -2.00
CA ALA A 23 -7.12 -14.49 -1.70
C ALA A 23 -6.97 -15.57 -2.79
N ARG A 24 -6.52 -15.20 -3.99
CA ARG A 24 -6.30 -16.11 -5.13
C ARG A 24 -4.82 -16.41 -5.36
N GLU A 25 -3.91 -15.73 -4.67
CA GLU A 25 -2.49 -15.98 -4.83
C GLU A 25 -2.10 -17.33 -4.23
N PRO A 26 -1.39 -18.19 -4.98
CA PRO A 26 -0.81 -19.37 -4.38
C PRO A 26 0.34 -18.98 -3.44
N GLU A 27 0.48 -19.72 -2.35
CA GLU A 27 1.53 -19.50 -1.33
C GLU A 27 2.95 -19.45 -1.94
N ALA A 28 3.19 -20.22 -3.01
CA ALA A 28 4.46 -20.19 -3.73
C ALA A 28 4.71 -18.88 -4.50
N ALA A 29 3.66 -18.20 -4.97
CA ALA A 29 3.79 -16.89 -5.61
C ALA A 29 4.12 -15.80 -4.59
N LEU A 30 3.55 -15.88 -3.38
CA LEU A 30 3.80 -14.93 -2.30
C LEU A 30 5.28 -14.83 -1.91
N ARG A 31 6.05 -15.93 -2.10
CA ARG A 31 7.50 -15.98 -1.84
C ARG A 31 8.37 -15.41 -2.95
N ARG A 32 7.83 -15.13 -4.14
CA ARG A 32 8.60 -14.51 -5.24
C ARG A 32 8.90 -13.07 -4.89
N GLY A 33 10.10 -12.60 -5.20
CA GLY A 33 10.50 -11.22 -4.91
C GLY A 33 11.30 -10.58 -6.04
N MET A 34 11.36 -9.25 -5.99
CA MET A 34 12.13 -8.44 -6.92
C MET A 34 12.65 -7.16 -6.23
N PRO A 35 13.73 -6.55 -6.75
CA PRO A 35 14.19 -5.25 -6.26
C PRO A 35 13.24 -4.13 -6.69
N PHE A 36 12.93 -3.25 -5.74
CA PHE A 36 12.28 -1.96 -5.95
C PHE A 36 13.30 -0.83 -5.71
N PRO A 37 13.22 0.31 -6.42
CA PRO A 37 14.16 1.40 -6.26
C PRO A 37 14.09 2.03 -4.86
N ALA A 38 15.09 1.79 -4.01
CA ALA A 38 15.11 2.28 -2.63
C ALA A 38 15.07 3.81 -2.50
N GLY A 39 15.47 4.55 -3.54
CA GLY A 39 15.41 6.01 -3.56
C GLY A 39 14.01 6.60 -3.75
N TRP A 40 12.99 5.79 -4.05
CA TRP A 40 11.64 6.29 -4.34
C TRP A 40 10.73 6.31 -3.12
N ASP A 41 10.88 5.32 -2.23
CA ASP A 41 10.09 5.20 -1.01
C ASP A 41 10.94 4.54 0.09
N PRO A 42 10.88 5.01 1.35
CA PRO A 42 11.68 4.44 2.44
C PRO A 42 11.45 2.96 2.73
N TYR A 43 10.34 2.38 2.27
CA TYR A 43 10.02 0.96 2.44
C TYR A 43 10.43 0.09 1.24
N PHE A 44 10.99 0.70 0.18
CA PHE A 44 11.44 -0.04 -1.00
C PHE A 44 12.84 -0.64 -0.79
N GLY A 45 13.05 -1.76 -1.45
CA GLY A 45 14.23 -2.61 -1.36
C GLY A 45 13.94 -3.90 -2.11
N TYR A 46 14.49 -5.02 -1.68
CA TYR A 46 14.00 -6.31 -2.16
C TYR A 46 12.69 -6.65 -1.44
N LEU A 47 11.60 -6.80 -2.18
CA LEU A 47 10.30 -7.15 -1.62
C LEU A 47 9.78 -8.43 -2.25
N THR A 48 9.27 -9.33 -1.42
CA THR A 48 8.41 -10.44 -1.83
C THR A 48 7.02 -9.93 -2.21
N LEU A 49 6.26 -10.71 -2.97
CA LEU A 49 4.87 -10.39 -3.31
C LEU A 49 4.01 -10.25 -2.03
N ALA A 50 4.27 -11.05 -0.99
CA ALA A 50 3.65 -10.88 0.32
C ALA A 50 3.92 -9.49 0.93
N GLU A 51 5.17 -9.01 0.85
CA GLU A 51 5.53 -7.67 1.33
C GLU A 51 4.93 -6.56 0.48
N VAL A 52 4.77 -6.79 -0.83
CA VAL A 52 4.03 -5.88 -1.71
C VAL A 52 2.56 -5.78 -1.30
N TYR A 53 1.88 -6.87 -0.96
CA TYR A 53 0.51 -6.80 -0.43
C TYR A 53 0.43 -6.11 0.94
N ARG A 54 1.48 -6.20 1.76
CA ARG A 54 1.57 -5.50 3.06
C ARG A 54 1.89 -4.00 2.93
N TYR A 55 2.59 -3.62 1.86
CA TYR A 55 3.10 -2.26 1.66
C TYR A 55 2.01 -1.18 1.69
N PRO A 56 0.84 -1.32 1.01
CA PRO A 56 -0.21 -0.30 1.03
C PRO A 56 -0.65 0.12 2.43
N THR A 57 -0.77 -0.83 3.37
CA THR A 57 -1.13 -0.52 4.77
C THR A 57 -0.02 0.25 5.48
N ARG A 58 1.25 -0.16 5.30
CA ARG A 58 2.40 0.55 5.88
C ARG A 58 2.51 1.97 5.36
N HIS A 59 2.35 2.14 4.05
CA HIS A 59 2.44 3.42 3.36
C HIS A 59 1.25 4.32 3.72
N PHE A 60 0.03 3.78 3.82
CA PHE A 60 -1.14 4.52 4.31
C PHE A 60 -0.92 5.05 5.73
N GLU A 61 -0.43 4.21 6.65
CA GLU A 61 -0.15 4.63 8.02
C GLU A 61 0.94 5.72 8.09
N HIS A 62 1.93 5.66 7.21
CA HIS A 62 2.93 6.73 7.07
C HIS A 62 2.27 8.06 6.69
N HIS A 63 1.49 8.07 5.61
CA HIS A 63 0.78 9.28 5.16
C HIS A 63 -0.25 9.77 6.17
N ARG A 64 -0.98 8.86 6.81
CA ARG A 64 -1.91 9.20 7.90
C ARG A 64 -1.20 9.97 8.99
N ARG A 65 0.00 9.55 9.40
CA ARG A 65 0.83 10.30 10.36
C ARG A 65 1.23 11.66 9.82
N GLN A 66 1.76 11.76 8.60
CA GLN A 66 2.14 13.06 8.01
C GLN A 66 0.97 14.06 7.96
N LEU A 67 -0.22 13.59 7.60
CA LEU A 67 -1.42 14.42 7.49
C LEU A 67 -2.07 14.72 8.86
N SER A 68 -1.93 13.82 9.84
CA SER A 68 -2.42 14.04 11.20
C SER A 68 -1.49 14.93 12.04
N LEU A 69 -0.21 15.02 11.68
CA LEU A 69 0.78 15.84 12.38
C LEU A 69 0.76 17.32 11.97
N ARG A 70 -0.18 17.74 11.12
CA ARG A 70 -0.34 19.14 10.68
C ARG A 70 -1.25 19.97 11.60
N SER A 71 -1.09 19.80 12.91
CA SER A 71 -1.68 20.68 13.94
C SER A 71 -0.66 21.14 15.00
N GLY A 72 0.64 21.04 14.70
CA GLY A 72 1.71 21.49 15.57
C GLY A 72 2.57 22.58 14.94
N ARG A 73 2.16 23.84 15.19
CA ARG A 73 2.81 25.13 14.88
C ARG A 73 2.57 25.71 13.49
#